data_AF-A0A931RL80-F1
#
_entry.id   AF-A0A931RL80-F1
#
_cell.length_a   1.000
_cell.length_b   1.000
_cell.length_c   1.000
_cell.angle_alpha   90.00
_cell.angle_beta   90.00
_cell.angle_gamma   90.00
#
_symmetry.space_group_name_H-M   'P 1'
#
loop_
_entity.id
_entity.type
_entity.pdbx_description
1 polymer ?
#
loop_
_entity_poly.entity_id
_entity_poly.type
_entity_poly.pdbx_seq_one_letter_code
_entity_poly.pdbx_strand_id
1 'polypeptide(L)'
;MGKESVSEQEVLPKPIGYQSYFDQIDFSRSHEILAYQGTLGGVMRDLRKELDKTDPASQDPYTRILHPARIIRAVLDDKVVDPTPKSTDFIQQAVKAGMEVYAGLDKAALNSLVILEDDIQTNGKSSLFDTPLIQVDDVSTWRAMNPAYSRVSAELLARRTEGVSILFIPLAHGAVAVGMDIFLRYISLNGRNDSVFYPVRDSRHKLHDMGPRLTSEGIAYLRREAQGKEIVIFDEDVNTGVTLKDAHYFFGKNSVIGREPITLTNNNYRQNLPEIDVIIDDSFLSDL
;
A
#
# COMPACT_ATOMS: atom_id res chain seq x y z
N MET A 1 25.94 -29.24 -10.62
CA MET A 1 24.89 -29.30 -9.58
C MET A 1 24.48 -27.89 -9.26
N GLY A 2 23.44 -27.39 -9.95
CA GLY A 2 22.87 -26.07 -9.67
C GLY A 2 22.08 -26.16 -8.37
N LYS A 3 22.42 -25.32 -7.39
CA LYS A 3 21.53 -25.07 -6.26
C LYS A 3 20.41 -24.19 -6.79
N GLU A 4 19.25 -24.78 -7.01
CA GLU A 4 18.01 -24.03 -7.10
C GLU A 4 17.80 -23.33 -5.76
N SER A 5 17.98 -22.01 -5.73
CA SER A 5 17.52 -21.18 -4.63
C SER A 5 15.99 -21.15 -4.71
N VAL A 6 15.34 -22.02 -3.96
CA VAL A 6 13.92 -21.87 -3.67
C VAL A 6 13.81 -20.54 -2.93
N SER A 7 13.25 -19.51 -3.58
CA SER A 7 12.89 -18.28 -2.88
C SER A 7 11.86 -18.68 -1.83
N GLU A 8 12.20 -18.57 -0.55
CA GLU A 8 11.22 -18.63 0.53
C GLU A 8 10.15 -17.58 0.20
N GLN A 9 8.98 -18.03 -0.25
CA GLN A 9 7.85 -17.15 -0.43
C GLN A 9 7.52 -16.57 0.95
N GLU A 10 7.71 -15.27 1.09
CA GLU A 10 7.42 -14.55 2.32
C GLU A 10 5.90 -14.60 2.55
N VAL A 11 5.47 -15.48 3.45
CA VAL A 11 4.04 -15.63 3.77
C VAL A 11 3.63 -14.46 4.65
N LEU A 12 2.75 -13.61 4.13
CA LEU A 12 2.15 -12.53 4.91
C LEU A 12 1.35 -13.09 6.10
N PRO A 13 1.26 -12.34 7.22
CA PRO A 13 0.53 -12.81 8.39
C PRO A 13 -0.94 -13.09 8.05
N LYS A 14 -1.52 -14.11 8.69
CA LYS A 14 -2.94 -14.46 8.60
C LYS A 14 -3.69 -13.86 9.80
N PRO A 15 -4.24 -12.64 9.71
CA PRO A 15 -5.08 -12.14 10.78
C PRO A 15 -6.45 -12.82 10.68
N ILE A 16 -6.65 -13.91 11.42
CA ILE A 16 -8.01 -14.43 11.64
C ILE A 16 -8.70 -13.43 12.56
N GLY A 17 -9.73 -12.74 12.04
CA GLY A 17 -10.43 -11.71 12.80
C GLY A 17 -9.65 -10.40 12.89
N TYR A 18 -9.10 -9.93 11.76
CA TYR A 18 -8.41 -8.64 11.67
C TYR A 18 -9.26 -7.50 12.29
N GLN A 19 -8.69 -6.84 13.29
CA GLN A 19 -9.24 -5.61 13.87
C GLN A 19 -8.42 -4.43 13.38
N SER A 20 -9.05 -3.54 12.63
CA SER A 20 -8.35 -2.42 12.03
C SER A 20 -8.06 -1.34 13.05
N TYR A 21 -6.86 -0.75 13.00
CA TYR A 21 -6.57 0.47 13.75
C TYR A 21 -7.45 1.64 13.29
N PHE A 22 -7.94 1.65 12.05
CA PHE A 22 -8.85 2.70 11.57
C PHE A 22 -10.17 2.69 12.33
N ASP A 23 -10.60 1.54 12.86
CA ASP A 23 -11.79 1.45 13.72
C ASP A 23 -11.61 2.18 15.07
N GLN A 24 -10.38 2.59 15.42
CA GLN A 24 -10.04 3.31 16.66
C GLN A 24 -9.85 4.82 16.43
N ILE A 25 -9.84 5.29 15.18
CA ILE A 25 -9.68 6.70 14.86
C ILE A 25 -11.01 7.45 15.02
N ASP A 26 -10.95 8.60 15.68
CA ASP A 26 -12.02 9.60 15.64
C ASP A 26 -11.90 10.48 14.39
N PHE A 27 -12.70 10.14 13.37
CA PHE A 27 -12.76 10.88 12.10
C PHE A 27 -13.48 12.23 12.19
N SER A 28 -14.05 12.58 13.36
CA SER A 28 -14.57 13.94 13.58
C SER A 28 -13.46 14.97 13.85
N ARG A 29 -12.23 14.50 14.10
CA ARG A 29 -11.05 15.35 14.27
C ARG A 29 -10.56 15.96 12.96
N SER A 30 -9.74 17.00 13.09
CA SER A 30 -9.11 17.72 11.98
C SER A 30 -8.27 16.79 11.11
N HIS A 31 -8.44 16.90 9.79
CA HIS A 31 -7.64 16.20 8.78
C HIS A 31 -6.15 16.60 8.80
N GLU A 32 -5.82 17.72 9.46
CA GLU A 32 -4.46 18.20 9.67
C GLU A 32 -3.54 17.17 10.35
N ILE A 33 -4.09 16.15 11.02
CA ILE A 33 -3.32 15.02 11.60
C ILE A 33 -2.54 14.25 10.51
N LEU A 34 -2.98 14.31 9.25
CA LEU A 34 -2.24 13.73 8.13
C LEU A 34 -0.94 14.48 7.83
N ALA A 35 -0.91 15.79 8.09
CA ALA A 35 0.24 16.61 7.79
C ALA A 35 1.46 16.13 8.59
N TYR A 36 2.61 16.10 7.93
CA TYR A 36 3.85 15.65 8.54
C TYR A 36 5.05 16.34 7.92
N GLN A 37 6.01 16.69 8.76
CA GLN A 37 7.32 17.16 8.36
C GLN A 37 8.37 16.51 9.25
N GLY A 38 9.27 15.75 8.64
CA GLY A 38 10.32 15.04 9.36
C GLY A 38 11.23 14.29 8.41
N THR A 39 11.81 13.19 8.88
CA THR A 39 12.67 12.31 8.08
C THR A 39 12.26 10.86 8.26
N LEU A 40 12.71 9.98 7.37
CA LEU A 40 12.46 8.54 7.52
C LEU A 40 13.00 8.01 8.85
N GLY A 41 14.22 8.39 9.24
CA GLY A 41 14.78 7.98 10.53
C GLY A 41 13.94 8.44 11.73
N GLY A 42 13.33 9.62 11.64
CA GLY A 42 12.36 10.09 12.64
C GLY A 42 11.12 9.19 12.70
N VAL A 43 10.51 8.91 11.54
CA VAL A 43 9.33 8.04 11.43
C VAL A 43 9.62 6.63 11.98
N MET A 44 10.74 6.01 11.62
CA MET A 44 11.09 4.66 12.08
C MET A 44 11.32 4.62 13.59
N ARG A 45 12.02 5.62 14.14
CA ARG A 45 12.23 5.74 15.60
C ARG A 45 10.92 5.89 16.35
N ASP A 46 10.02 6.75 15.87
CA ASP A 46 8.77 7.04 16.56
C ASP A 46 7.81 5.83 16.48
N LEU A 47 7.79 5.11 15.35
CA LEU A 47 7.07 3.84 15.23
C LEU A 47 7.64 2.75 16.15
N ARG A 48 8.97 2.64 16.30
CA ARG A 48 9.57 1.68 17.26
C ARG A 48 9.14 1.95 18.70
N LYS A 49 9.20 3.20 19.13
CA LYS A 49 8.73 3.61 20.47
C LYS A 49 7.27 3.24 20.68
N GLU A 50 6.46 3.36 19.62
CA GLU A 50 5.05 2.97 19.64
C GLU A 50 4.87 1.46 19.83
N LEU A 51 5.62 0.65 19.08
CA LEU A 51 5.57 -0.82 19.14
C LEU A 51 6.17 -1.40 20.44
N ASP A 52 7.05 -0.67 21.12
CA ASP A 52 7.63 -1.06 22.42
C ASP A 52 6.65 -0.84 23.60
N LYS A 53 5.53 -0.15 23.39
CA LYS A 53 4.52 0.07 24.44
C LYS A 53 3.83 -1.24 24.79
N THR A 54 3.88 -1.60 26.07
CA THR A 54 3.27 -2.83 26.59
C THR A 54 1.79 -2.69 26.94
N ASP A 55 1.30 -1.46 27.13
CA ASP A 55 -0.11 -1.16 27.38
C ASP A 55 -0.80 -0.73 26.07
N PRO A 56 -1.72 -1.54 25.51
CA PRO A 56 -2.47 -1.19 24.30
C PRO A 56 -3.26 0.11 24.42
N ALA A 57 -3.73 0.48 25.61
CA ALA A 57 -4.48 1.73 25.80
C ALA A 57 -3.60 2.99 25.69
N SER A 58 -2.29 2.83 25.86
CA SER A 58 -1.30 3.90 25.70
C SER A 58 -0.83 4.08 24.25
N GLN A 59 -1.27 3.19 23.35
CA GLN A 59 -0.84 3.21 21.97
C GLN A 59 -1.55 4.30 21.16
N ASP A 60 -0.80 4.97 20.30
CA ASP A 60 -1.30 5.99 19.39
C ASP A 60 -1.71 5.35 18.05
N PRO A 61 -3.03 5.21 17.77
CA PRO A 61 -3.49 4.61 16.52
C PRO A 61 -3.03 5.40 15.29
N TYR A 62 -2.82 6.72 15.41
CA TYR A 62 -2.33 7.54 14.30
C TYR A 62 -0.92 7.16 13.89
N THR A 63 -0.03 6.95 14.86
CA THR A 63 1.32 6.47 14.58
C THR A 63 1.29 5.10 13.91
N ARG A 64 0.50 4.16 14.44
CA ARG A 64 0.36 2.80 13.89
C ARG A 64 -0.21 2.75 12.47
N ILE A 65 -1.03 3.73 12.08
CA ILE A 65 -1.61 3.82 10.73
C ILE A 65 -0.70 4.58 9.78
N LEU A 66 -0.24 5.77 10.17
CA LEU A 66 0.40 6.71 9.25
C LEU A 66 1.88 6.42 9.04
N HIS A 67 2.60 5.95 10.07
CA HIS A 67 4.05 5.76 9.97
C HIS A 67 4.45 4.61 9.04
N PRO A 68 3.79 3.44 9.06
CA PRO A 68 4.03 2.40 8.06
C PRO A 68 3.92 2.88 6.62
N ALA A 69 2.85 3.62 6.30
CA ALA A 69 2.65 4.18 4.96
C ALA A 69 3.73 5.22 4.60
N ARG A 70 4.19 6.03 5.55
CA ARG A 70 5.29 7.00 5.36
C ARG A 70 6.61 6.29 5.06
N ILE A 71 6.92 5.19 5.74
CA ILE A 71 8.12 4.38 5.48
C ILE A 71 8.09 3.82 4.05
N ILE A 72 6.97 3.20 3.66
CA ILE A 72 6.79 2.66 2.30
C ILE A 72 6.95 3.76 1.24
N ARG A 73 6.34 4.94 1.45
CA ARG A 73 6.45 6.09 0.55
C ARG A 73 7.90 6.56 0.40
N ALA A 74 8.65 6.67 1.50
CA ALA A 74 10.05 7.08 1.49
C ALA A 74 10.90 6.16 0.61
N VAL A 75 10.73 4.84 0.76
CA VAL A 75 11.45 3.84 -0.03
C VAL A 75 11.02 3.89 -1.51
N LEU A 76 9.73 4.12 -1.78
CA LEU A 76 9.24 4.30 -3.15
C LEU A 76 9.83 5.54 -3.82
N ASP A 77 9.97 6.64 -3.10
CA ASP A 77 10.59 7.86 -3.59
C ASP A 77 12.08 7.68 -3.86
N ASP A 78 12.81 7.03 -2.95
CA ASP A 78 14.23 6.70 -3.14
C ASP A 78 14.45 5.91 -4.43
N LYS A 79 13.62 4.88 -4.68
CA LYS A 79 13.68 4.12 -5.93
C LYS A 79 13.56 5.01 -7.17
N VAL A 80 12.76 6.08 -7.13
CA VAL A 80 12.58 6.96 -8.29
C VAL A 80 13.76 7.91 -8.46
N VAL A 81 14.34 8.39 -7.36
CA VAL A 81 15.47 9.32 -7.37
C VAL A 81 16.79 8.61 -7.68
N ASP A 82 17.01 7.44 -7.08
CA ASP A 82 18.24 6.66 -7.18
C ASP A 82 17.90 5.15 -7.28
N PRO A 83 17.42 4.69 -8.46
CA PRO A 83 17.01 3.31 -8.67
C PRO A 83 18.20 2.36 -8.54
N THR A 84 18.04 1.34 -7.71
CA THR A 84 19.02 0.26 -7.56
C THR A 84 18.34 -1.10 -7.76
N PRO A 85 19.10 -2.18 -8.08
CA PRO A 85 18.53 -3.53 -8.09
C PRO A 85 17.88 -3.92 -6.76
N LYS A 86 18.32 -3.31 -5.64
CA LYS A 86 17.80 -3.52 -4.28
C LYS A 86 16.54 -2.74 -3.94
N SER A 87 16.13 -1.78 -4.75
CA SER A 87 14.95 -0.97 -4.46
C SER A 87 13.66 -1.80 -4.34
N THR A 88 13.56 -2.90 -5.09
CA THR A 88 12.41 -3.82 -5.00
C THR A 88 12.40 -4.58 -3.66
N ASP A 89 13.57 -4.97 -3.15
CA ASP A 89 13.71 -5.66 -1.86
C ASP A 89 13.34 -4.72 -0.70
N PHE A 90 13.80 -3.46 -0.73
CA PHE A 90 13.44 -2.48 0.30
C PHE A 90 11.94 -2.21 0.35
N ILE A 91 11.27 -2.17 -0.81
CA ILE A 91 9.80 -2.00 -0.86
C ILE A 91 9.11 -3.18 -0.20
N GLN A 92 9.52 -4.42 -0.52
CA GLN A 92 8.93 -5.62 0.07
C GLN A 92 9.12 -5.66 1.59
N GLN A 93 10.31 -5.33 2.09
CA GLN A 93 10.60 -5.28 3.52
C GLN A 93 9.78 -4.19 4.23
N ALA A 94 9.66 -3.00 3.62
CA ALA A 94 8.83 -1.92 4.15
C ALA A 94 7.34 -2.30 4.19
N VAL A 95 6.84 -2.96 3.12
CA VAL A 95 5.48 -3.48 3.06
C VAL A 95 5.25 -4.52 4.15
N LYS A 96 6.15 -5.48 4.31
CA LYS A 96 6.05 -6.51 5.34
C LYS A 96 5.99 -5.91 6.73
N ALA A 97 6.93 -5.01 7.06
CA ALA A 97 6.93 -4.32 8.34
C ALA A 97 5.59 -3.59 8.57
N GLY A 98 5.08 -2.89 7.56
CA GLY A 98 3.80 -2.20 7.67
C GLY A 98 2.59 -3.12 7.86
N MET A 99 2.54 -4.23 7.14
CA MET A 99 1.49 -5.24 7.30
C MET A 99 1.52 -5.90 8.68
N GLU A 100 2.71 -6.15 9.23
CA GLU A 100 2.88 -6.68 10.59
C GLU A 100 2.43 -5.68 11.65
N VAL A 101 2.71 -4.38 11.47
CA VAL A 101 2.18 -3.32 12.35
C VAL A 101 0.66 -3.32 12.34
N TYR A 102 0.05 -3.33 11.15
CA TYR A 102 -1.40 -3.33 11.00
C TYR A 102 -2.04 -4.60 11.56
N ALA A 103 -1.40 -5.76 11.40
CA ALA A 103 -1.87 -7.01 11.95
C ALA A 103 -1.70 -7.13 13.49
N GLY A 104 -1.11 -6.13 14.16
CA GLY A 104 -0.87 -6.17 15.61
C GLY A 104 0.26 -7.13 16.03
N LEU A 105 1.20 -7.40 15.12
CA LEU A 105 2.32 -8.31 15.33
C LEU A 105 3.58 -7.54 15.73
N ASP A 106 3.51 -6.82 16.86
CA ASP A 106 4.48 -5.78 17.23
C ASP A 106 5.93 -6.28 17.25
N LYS A 107 6.19 -7.48 17.79
CA LYS A 107 7.53 -8.10 17.80
C LYS A 107 8.05 -8.43 16.40
N ALA A 108 7.18 -8.91 15.52
CA ALA A 108 7.56 -9.24 14.15
C ALA A 108 7.85 -7.94 13.38
N ALA A 109 6.98 -6.94 13.52
CA ALA A 109 7.15 -5.62 12.92
C ALA A 109 8.47 -4.96 13.34
N LEU A 110 8.82 -5.00 14.63
CA LEU A 110 10.10 -4.50 15.13
C LEU A 110 11.29 -5.19 14.45
N ASN A 111 11.25 -6.51 14.33
CA ASN A 111 12.30 -7.27 13.65
C ASN A 111 12.39 -6.92 12.15
N SER A 112 11.26 -6.81 11.45
CA SER A 112 11.23 -6.41 10.04
C SER A 112 11.75 -4.98 9.83
N LEU A 113 11.49 -4.06 10.77
CA LEU A 113 12.08 -2.72 10.75
C LEU A 113 13.60 -2.76 10.94
N VAL A 114 14.13 -3.62 11.81
CA VAL A 114 15.59 -3.80 11.97
C VAL A 114 16.22 -4.33 10.69
N ILE A 115 15.63 -5.37 10.09
CA ILE A 115 16.12 -5.94 8.82
C ILE A 115 16.16 -4.87 7.72
N LEU A 116 15.09 -4.08 7.59
CA LEU A 116 15.04 -2.98 6.61
C LEU A 116 16.14 -1.95 6.85
N GLU A 117 16.38 -1.56 8.10
CA GLU A 117 17.44 -0.59 8.43
C GLU A 117 18.83 -1.13 8.10
N ASP A 118 19.11 -2.36 8.52
CA ASP A 118 20.39 -3.03 8.28
C ASP A 118 20.67 -3.17 6.78
N ASP A 119 19.65 -3.51 6.00
CA ASP A 119 19.74 -3.63 4.54
C ASP A 119 19.97 -2.27 3.87
N ILE A 120 19.29 -1.20 4.30
CA ILE A 120 19.53 0.16 3.79
C ILE A 120 20.98 0.59 4.09
N GLN A 121 21.48 0.35 5.30
CA GLN A 121 22.84 0.72 5.70
C GLN A 121 23.90 -0.08 4.93
N THR A 122 23.74 -1.40 4.86
CA THR A 122 24.69 -2.32 4.22
C THR A 122 24.82 -2.06 2.72
N ASN A 123 23.75 -1.59 2.08
CA ASN A 123 23.74 -1.25 0.65
C ASN A 123 24.11 0.23 0.37
N GLY A 124 24.67 0.94 1.35
CA GLY A 124 25.19 2.31 1.15
C GLY A 124 24.10 3.37 0.97
N LYS A 125 22.86 3.08 1.38
CA LYS A 125 21.69 3.95 1.23
C LYS A 125 21.37 4.74 2.50
N SER A 126 22.32 4.92 3.42
CA SER A 126 22.12 5.58 4.71
C SER A 126 21.55 7.00 4.60
N SER A 127 21.79 7.72 3.49
CA SER A 127 21.19 9.04 3.23
C SER A 127 19.65 9.00 3.16
N LEU A 128 19.05 7.83 2.94
CA LEU A 128 17.61 7.65 2.93
C LEU A 128 16.97 7.94 4.30
N PHE A 129 17.69 7.73 5.40
CA PHE A 129 17.19 8.06 6.74
C PHE A 129 17.02 9.56 6.97
N ASP A 130 17.80 10.37 6.26
CA ASP A 130 17.78 11.83 6.36
C ASP A 130 16.90 12.47 5.28
N THR A 131 16.33 11.69 4.36
CA THR A 131 15.44 12.20 3.32
C THR A 131 14.23 12.90 3.95
N PRO A 132 13.96 14.18 3.60
CA PRO A 132 12.80 14.89 4.09
C PRO A 132 11.50 14.20 3.67
N LEU A 133 10.65 13.89 4.64
CA LEU A 133 9.30 13.41 4.43
C LEU A 133 8.34 14.55 4.71
N ILE A 134 7.72 15.05 3.64
CA ILE A 134 6.73 16.10 3.69
C ILE A 134 5.40 15.52 3.19
N GLN A 135 4.43 15.47 4.08
CA GLN A 135 3.04 15.17 3.76
C GLN A 135 2.23 16.42 4.06
N VAL A 136 1.62 16.99 3.03
CA VAL A 136 0.66 18.09 3.21
C VAL A 136 -0.67 17.54 3.70
N ASP A 137 -1.47 18.44 4.25
CA ASP A 137 -2.85 18.16 4.56
C ASP A 137 -3.64 17.72 3.31
N ASP A 138 -4.45 16.67 3.45
CA ASP A 138 -5.18 16.03 2.36
C ASP A 138 -6.54 15.50 2.84
N VAL A 139 -7.55 16.35 2.68
CA VAL A 139 -8.93 16.05 3.08
C VAL A 139 -9.48 14.82 2.36
N SER A 140 -9.08 14.59 1.10
CA SER A 140 -9.58 13.46 0.32
C SER A 140 -9.02 12.14 0.82
N THR A 141 -7.71 12.07 1.02
CA THR A 141 -7.09 10.90 1.62
C THR A 141 -7.65 10.66 3.04
N TRP A 142 -7.86 11.72 3.84
CA TRP A 142 -8.45 11.59 5.18
C TRP A 142 -9.85 10.98 5.18
N ARG A 143 -10.71 11.42 4.26
CA ARG A 143 -12.07 10.85 4.12
C ARG A 143 -12.04 9.40 3.65
N ALA A 144 -11.16 9.09 2.71
CA ALA A 144 -10.98 7.74 2.19
C ALA A 144 -10.46 6.75 3.24
N MET A 145 -9.87 7.24 4.34
CA MET A 145 -9.44 6.43 5.48
C MET A 145 -10.60 5.98 6.39
N ASN A 146 -11.83 6.44 6.19
CA ASN A 146 -12.96 6.00 7.02
C ASN A 146 -13.12 4.47 6.96
N PRO A 147 -13.11 3.75 8.11
CA PRO A 147 -13.14 2.29 8.14
C PRO A 147 -14.41 1.69 7.56
N ALA A 148 -15.51 2.45 7.50
CA ALA A 148 -16.73 2.00 6.84
C ALA A 148 -16.48 1.74 5.35
N TYR A 149 -15.69 2.58 4.69
CA TYR A 149 -15.37 2.42 3.27
C TYR A 149 -14.44 1.25 3.03
N SER A 150 -13.35 1.12 3.81
CA SER A 150 -12.41 0.02 3.63
C SER A 150 -13.06 -1.36 3.88
N ARG A 151 -14.01 -1.44 4.83
CA ARG A 151 -14.83 -2.64 5.05
C ARG A 151 -15.66 -2.99 3.82
N VAL A 152 -16.41 -2.04 3.28
CA VAL A 152 -17.25 -2.27 2.09
C VAL A 152 -16.40 -2.65 0.87
N SER A 153 -15.28 -1.97 0.65
CA SER A 153 -14.34 -2.28 -0.44
C SER A 153 -13.77 -3.68 -0.33
N ALA A 154 -13.37 -4.12 0.87
CA ALA A 154 -12.87 -5.48 1.08
C ALA A 154 -13.94 -6.55 0.83
N GLU A 155 -15.18 -6.33 1.28
CA GLU A 155 -16.32 -7.24 1.04
C GLU A 155 -16.68 -7.33 -0.44
N LEU A 156 -16.74 -6.19 -1.13
CA LEU A 156 -17.04 -6.14 -2.56
C LEU A 156 -15.92 -6.80 -3.36
N LEU A 157 -14.66 -6.58 -2.99
CA LEU A 157 -13.51 -7.25 -3.62
C LEU A 157 -13.55 -8.77 -3.40
N ALA A 158 -13.87 -9.22 -2.18
CA ALA A 158 -14.04 -10.64 -1.87
C ALA A 158 -15.13 -11.28 -2.74
N ARG A 159 -16.29 -10.61 -2.90
CA ARG A 159 -17.35 -11.05 -3.80
C ARG A 159 -16.91 -11.08 -5.26
N ARG A 160 -16.27 -10.02 -5.74
CA ARG A 160 -15.88 -9.86 -7.16
C ARG A 160 -14.81 -10.86 -7.61
N THR A 161 -13.91 -11.21 -6.71
CA THR A 161 -12.82 -12.17 -6.95
C THR A 161 -13.24 -13.60 -6.61
N GLU A 162 -14.46 -13.83 -6.13
CA GLU A 162 -14.90 -15.15 -5.62
C GLU A 162 -13.92 -15.73 -4.59
N GLY A 163 -13.25 -14.84 -3.84
CA GLY A 163 -12.22 -15.18 -2.89
C GLY A 163 -10.94 -15.80 -3.47
N VAL A 164 -10.60 -15.60 -4.75
CA VAL A 164 -9.30 -16.01 -5.32
C VAL A 164 -8.21 -15.00 -4.97
N SER A 165 -6.97 -15.47 -4.78
CA SER A 165 -5.83 -14.66 -4.39
C SER A 165 -5.58 -13.47 -5.32
N ILE A 166 -5.14 -12.35 -4.76
CA ILE A 166 -4.99 -11.09 -5.50
C ILE A 166 -3.55 -10.58 -5.49
N LEU A 167 -3.15 -9.91 -6.56
CA LEU A 167 -2.04 -8.96 -6.59
C LEU A 167 -2.64 -7.56 -6.44
N PHE A 168 -2.56 -7.00 -5.23
CA PHE A 168 -3.11 -5.71 -4.87
C PHE A 168 -2.05 -4.61 -5.00
N ILE A 169 -2.28 -3.69 -5.94
CA ILE A 169 -1.37 -2.62 -6.35
C ILE A 169 -1.99 -1.27 -5.98
N PRO A 170 -1.75 -0.76 -4.77
CA PRO A 170 -2.17 0.60 -4.42
C PRO A 170 -1.24 1.63 -5.08
N LEU A 171 -1.85 2.68 -5.61
CA LEU A 171 -1.17 3.82 -6.22
C LEU A 171 -0.74 4.79 -5.12
N ALA A 172 0.55 4.73 -4.78
CA ALA A 172 1.13 5.65 -3.83
C ALA A 172 1.08 7.08 -4.41
N HIS A 173 0.81 8.10 -3.60
CA HIS A 173 1.08 8.11 -2.15
C HIS A 173 -0.13 7.84 -1.27
N GLY A 174 -1.30 8.40 -1.59
CA GLY A 174 -2.45 8.40 -0.68
C GLY A 174 -3.00 7.00 -0.40
N ALA A 175 -3.01 6.13 -1.41
CA ALA A 175 -3.65 4.82 -1.36
C ALA A 175 -2.93 3.80 -0.47
N VAL A 176 -1.70 4.04 -0.04
CA VAL A 176 -0.90 3.05 0.70
C VAL A 176 -1.55 2.66 2.04
N ALA A 177 -1.90 3.65 2.87
CA ALA A 177 -2.44 3.40 4.21
C ALA A 177 -3.81 2.72 4.18
N VAL A 178 -4.70 3.21 3.31
CA VAL A 178 -6.05 2.68 3.11
C VAL A 178 -5.99 1.31 2.44
N GLY A 179 -5.10 1.16 1.46
CA GLY A 179 -4.88 -0.08 0.74
C GLY A 179 -4.44 -1.22 1.66
N MET A 180 -3.53 -0.95 2.62
CA MET A 180 -3.13 -1.94 3.63
C MET A 180 -4.34 -2.42 4.45
N ASP A 181 -5.23 -1.51 4.84
CA ASP A 181 -6.44 -1.85 5.60
C ASP A 181 -7.41 -2.73 4.79
N ILE A 182 -7.71 -2.33 3.55
CA ILE A 182 -8.56 -3.10 2.63
C ILE A 182 -7.96 -4.48 2.40
N PHE A 183 -6.66 -4.55 2.13
CA PHE A 183 -5.96 -5.80 1.87
C PHE A 183 -6.07 -6.74 3.06
N LEU A 184 -5.75 -6.31 4.28
CA LEU A 184 -5.84 -7.19 5.47
C LEU A 184 -7.27 -7.62 5.79
N ARG A 185 -8.27 -6.74 5.58
CA ARG A 185 -9.70 -7.13 5.67
C ARG A 185 -10.02 -8.22 4.64
N TYR A 186 -9.59 -8.04 3.39
CA TYR A 186 -9.78 -9.02 2.33
C TYR A 186 -9.15 -10.39 2.67
N ILE A 187 -7.91 -10.40 3.19
CA ILE A 187 -7.23 -11.63 3.62
C ILE A 187 -8.01 -12.29 4.78
N SER A 188 -8.46 -11.50 5.75
CA SER A 188 -9.25 -12.00 6.88
C SER A 188 -10.59 -12.60 6.44
N LEU A 189 -11.22 -12.07 5.38
CA LEU A 189 -12.48 -12.58 4.86
C LEU A 189 -12.31 -13.89 4.08
N ASN A 190 -11.26 -14.00 3.25
CA ASN A 190 -11.10 -15.11 2.31
C ASN A 190 -10.10 -16.18 2.75
N GLY A 191 -9.28 -15.91 3.76
CA GLY A 191 -8.24 -16.81 4.24
C GLY A 191 -7.11 -17.09 3.23
N ARG A 192 -6.91 -16.21 2.24
CA ARG A 192 -5.94 -16.35 1.15
C ARG A 192 -4.60 -15.71 1.49
N ASN A 193 -3.68 -16.49 2.04
CA ASN A 193 -2.37 -15.99 2.49
C ASN A 193 -1.36 -15.77 1.36
N ASP A 194 -1.66 -16.24 0.16
CA ASP A 194 -0.82 -16.14 -1.03
C ASP A 194 -1.11 -14.87 -1.85
N SER A 195 -2.03 -14.00 -1.39
CA SER A 195 -2.22 -12.69 -2.02
C SER A 195 -1.01 -11.78 -1.74
N VAL A 196 -0.73 -10.86 -2.65
CA VAL A 196 0.44 -9.98 -2.60
C VAL A 196 -0.01 -8.53 -2.56
N PHE A 197 0.60 -7.75 -1.70
CA PHE A 197 0.47 -6.30 -1.68
C PHE A 197 1.76 -5.67 -2.21
N TYR A 198 1.67 -4.85 -3.25
CA TYR A 198 2.85 -4.19 -3.81
C TYR A 198 2.51 -2.77 -4.26
N PRO A 199 2.89 -1.74 -3.47
CA PRO A 199 2.58 -0.36 -3.78
C PRO A 199 3.44 0.14 -4.94
N VAL A 200 2.83 0.97 -5.79
CA VAL A 200 3.52 1.60 -6.93
C VAL A 200 3.33 3.10 -6.84
N ARG A 201 4.41 3.86 -6.98
CA ARG A 201 4.32 5.32 -7.04
C ARG A 201 3.71 5.72 -8.38
N ASP A 202 2.57 6.41 -8.29
CA ASP A 202 1.91 7.09 -9.41
C ASP A 202 1.12 8.27 -8.86
N SER A 203 1.79 9.41 -8.70
CA SER A 203 1.18 10.58 -8.06
C SER A 203 1.32 11.82 -8.94
N ARG A 204 0.42 11.94 -9.92
CA ARG A 204 0.38 13.07 -10.87
C ARG A 204 0.27 14.44 -10.18
N HIS A 205 -0.61 14.55 -9.19
CA HIS A 205 -0.88 15.84 -8.54
C HIS A 205 0.20 16.23 -7.54
N LYS A 206 0.72 15.27 -6.76
CA LYS A 206 1.68 15.57 -5.67
C LYS A 206 3.13 15.55 -6.16
N LEU A 207 3.45 14.76 -7.20
CA LEU A 207 4.82 14.50 -7.64
C LEU A 207 5.02 14.62 -9.16
N HIS A 208 3.98 15.01 -9.91
CA HIS A 208 4.03 15.19 -11.36
C HIS A 208 4.51 13.95 -12.14
N ASP A 209 4.20 12.77 -11.61
CA ASP A 209 4.45 11.53 -12.33
C ASP A 209 3.59 11.48 -13.61
N MET A 210 4.16 10.97 -14.70
CA MET A 210 3.45 10.77 -15.98
C MET A 210 2.80 9.38 -16.09
N GLY A 211 2.85 8.60 -15.01
CA GLY A 211 2.35 7.23 -14.90
C GLY A 211 3.15 6.40 -13.89
N PRO A 212 2.81 5.10 -13.74
CA PRO A 212 3.41 4.24 -12.74
C PRO A 212 4.94 4.13 -12.82
N ARG A 213 5.61 4.38 -11.70
CA ARG A 213 7.08 4.39 -11.59
C ARG A 213 7.60 3.03 -11.12
N LEU A 214 8.07 2.21 -12.04
CA LEU A 214 8.65 0.89 -11.77
C LEU A 214 10.03 0.74 -12.40
N THR A 215 10.92 0.00 -11.74
CA THR A 215 12.17 -0.49 -12.33
C THR A 215 11.91 -1.79 -13.10
N SER A 216 12.88 -2.23 -13.90
CA SER A 216 12.82 -3.50 -14.61
C SER A 216 12.62 -4.68 -13.66
N GLU A 217 13.27 -4.65 -12.49
CA GLU A 217 13.13 -5.65 -11.43
C GLU A 217 11.73 -5.65 -10.84
N GLY A 218 11.15 -4.47 -10.59
CA GLY A 218 9.77 -4.33 -10.12
C GLY A 218 8.75 -4.86 -11.12
N ILE A 219 8.96 -4.62 -12.42
CA ILE A 219 8.14 -5.20 -13.50
C ILE A 219 8.25 -6.73 -13.49
N ALA A 220 9.47 -7.27 -13.41
CA ALA A 220 9.69 -8.72 -13.37
C ALA A 220 9.05 -9.36 -12.14
N TYR A 221 9.14 -8.70 -10.97
CA TYR A 221 8.47 -9.10 -9.74
C TYR A 221 6.94 -9.17 -9.93
N LEU A 222 6.31 -8.09 -10.38
CA LEU A 222 4.86 -8.02 -10.55
C LEU A 222 4.34 -9.05 -11.57
N ARG A 223 5.06 -9.28 -12.68
CA ARG A 223 4.72 -10.32 -13.66
C ARG A 223 4.71 -11.72 -13.06
N ARG A 224 5.69 -12.02 -12.21
CA ARG A 224 5.76 -13.31 -11.50
C ARG A 224 4.61 -13.42 -10.49
N GLU A 225 4.39 -12.38 -9.69
CA GLU A 225 3.35 -12.42 -8.65
C GLU A 225 1.93 -12.42 -9.22
N ALA A 226 1.70 -11.90 -10.43
CA ALA A 226 0.40 -11.94 -11.09
C ALA A 226 -0.04 -13.34 -11.54
N GLN A 227 0.86 -14.32 -11.58
CA GLN A 227 0.53 -15.68 -11.99
C GLN A 227 -0.45 -16.31 -11.01
N GLY A 228 -1.61 -16.74 -11.52
CA GLY A 228 -2.67 -17.36 -10.72
C GLY A 228 -3.43 -16.41 -9.78
N LYS A 229 -3.22 -15.09 -9.90
CA LYS A 229 -3.90 -14.08 -9.07
C LYS A 229 -4.76 -13.13 -9.90
N GLU A 230 -5.79 -12.56 -9.30
CA GLU A 230 -6.49 -11.40 -9.87
C GLU A 230 -5.71 -10.12 -9.59
N ILE A 231 -5.62 -9.23 -10.56
CA ILE A 231 -4.85 -7.98 -10.40
C ILE A 231 -5.82 -6.90 -9.95
N VAL A 232 -5.48 -6.20 -8.88
CA VAL A 232 -6.29 -5.11 -8.34
C VAL A 232 -5.44 -3.85 -8.31
N ILE A 233 -5.88 -2.81 -8.99
CA ILE A 233 -5.28 -1.48 -8.93
C ILE A 233 -6.15 -0.62 -8.04
N PHE A 234 -5.56 0.03 -7.06
CA PHE A 234 -6.28 0.76 -6.04
C PHE A 234 -5.81 2.21 -5.91
N ASP A 235 -6.75 3.14 -5.91
CA ASP A 235 -6.53 4.56 -5.56
C ASP A 235 -7.48 4.93 -4.42
N GLU A 236 -7.11 5.82 -3.51
CA GLU A 236 -7.99 6.12 -2.37
C GLU A 236 -9.23 6.93 -2.76
N ASP A 237 -9.14 7.73 -3.83
CA ASP A 237 -10.22 8.58 -4.32
C ASP A 237 -10.37 8.55 -5.85
N VAL A 238 -11.55 8.96 -6.33
CA VAL A 238 -11.80 9.27 -7.74
C VAL A 238 -12.03 10.77 -7.86
N ASN A 239 -10.96 11.58 -7.83
CA ASN A 239 -11.10 12.99 -8.15
C ASN A 239 -11.43 13.19 -9.65
N THR A 240 -10.47 12.86 -10.53
CA THR A 240 -10.63 12.95 -12.00
C THR A 240 -10.68 11.58 -12.68
N GLY A 241 -10.27 10.50 -11.99
CA GLY A 241 -10.14 9.16 -12.55
C GLY A 241 -8.95 8.96 -13.50
N VAL A 242 -8.21 10.02 -13.84
CA VAL A 242 -7.09 9.96 -14.81
C VAL A 242 -5.96 9.05 -14.33
N THR A 243 -5.57 9.15 -13.05
CA THR A 243 -4.50 8.30 -12.47
C THR A 243 -4.87 6.82 -12.59
N LEU A 244 -6.10 6.44 -12.23
CA LEU A 244 -6.59 5.07 -12.36
C LEU A 244 -6.67 4.59 -13.81
N LYS A 245 -7.15 5.43 -14.73
CA LYS A 245 -7.21 5.11 -16.16
C LYS A 245 -5.83 4.81 -16.73
N ASP A 246 -4.84 5.65 -16.41
CA ASP A 246 -3.47 5.48 -16.89
C ASP A 246 -2.80 4.25 -16.26
N ALA A 247 -3.00 4.02 -14.95
CA ALA A 247 -2.52 2.83 -14.27
C ALA A 247 -3.17 1.56 -14.83
N HIS A 248 -4.48 1.59 -15.08
CA HIS A 248 -5.22 0.49 -15.70
C HIS A 248 -4.63 0.13 -17.07
N TYR A 249 -4.40 1.12 -17.93
CA TYR A 249 -3.74 0.90 -19.22
C TYR A 249 -2.32 0.35 -19.06
N PHE A 250 -1.54 0.89 -18.13
CA PHE A 250 -0.16 0.50 -17.87
C PHE A 250 -0.01 -0.95 -17.39
N PHE A 251 -0.96 -1.46 -16.61
CA PHE A 251 -0.95 -2.84 -16.10
C PHE A 251 -1.81 -3.83 -16.91
N GLY A 252 -2.68 -3.34 -17.78
CA GLY A 252 -3.64 -4.07 -18.62
C GLY A 252 -3.11 -5.12 -19.60
N LYS A 253 -4.05 -5.64 -20.41
CA LYS A 253 -3.87 -6.80 -21.30
C LYS A 253 -2.76 -6.66 -22.35
N ASN A 254 -2.46 -5.44 -22.77
CA ASN A 254 -1.45 -5.16 -23.80
C ASN A 254 -0.15 -4.56 -23.21
N SER A 255 0.05 -4.64 -21.89
CA SER A 255 1.10 -3.88 -21.21
C SER A 255 1.88 -4.72 -20.19
N VAL A 256 2.14 -4.20 -18.99
CA VAL A 256 3.16 -4.74 -18.08
C VAL A 256 2.81 -6.13 -17.57
N ILE A 257 1.55 -6.40 -17.22
CA ILE A 257 1.15 -7.68 -16.65
C ILE A 257 0.42 -8.56 -17.67
N GLY A 258 -0.21 -7.96 -18.69
CA GLY A 258 -0.81 -8.71 -19.79
C GLY A 258 -2.17 -9.34 -19.45
N ARG A 259 -2.84 -8.85 -18.41
CA ARG A 259 -4.19 -9.25 -18.00
C ARG A 259 -4.99 -8.02 -17.61
N GLU A 260 -6.30 -8.12 -17.69
CA GLU A 260 -7.21 -7.03 -17.34
C GLU A 260 -7.27 -6.85 -15.81
N PRO A 261 -6.89 -5.68 -15.26
CA PRO A 261 -6.95 -5.44 -13.83
C PRO A 261 -8.34 -4.98 -13.38
N ILE A 262 -8.71 -5.33 -12.16
CA ILE A 262 -9.83 -4.72 -11.44
C ILE A 262 -9.37 -3.37 -10.92
N THR A 263 -10.09 -2.30 -11.21
CA THR A 263 -9.89 -0.99 -10.57
C THR A 263 -10.76 -0.89 -9.33
N LEU A 264 -10.20 -0.35 -8.25
CA LEU A 264 -10.89 -0.17 -6.97
C LEU A 264 -10.62 1.23 -6.43
N THR A 265 -11.64 1.87 -5.87
CA THR A 265 -11.47 3.09 -5.07
C THR A 265 -12.20 3.00 -3.74
N ASN A 266 -11.78 3.82 -2.77
CA ASN A 266 -12.41 3.83 -1.44
C ASN A 266 -13.30 5.06 -1.20
N ASN A 267 -13.30 6.04 -2.10
CA ASN A 267 -14.10 7.25 -1.98
C ASN A 267 -14.48 7.79 -3.37
N ASN A 268 -15.75 7.62 -3.76
CA ASN A 268 -16.31 8.27 -4.95
C ASN A 268 -17.07 9.55 -4.54
N TYR A 269 -16.42 10.71 -4.74
CA TYR A 269 -16.98 12.02 -4.43
C TYR A 269 -18.30 12.34 -5.15
N ARG A 270 -18.61 11.65 -6.26
CA ARG A 270 -19.80 11.95 -7.05
C ARG A 270 -21.07 11.24 -6.57
N GLN A 271 -20.96 10.19 -5.73
CA GLN A 271 -22.09 9.29 -5.47
C GLN A 271 -22.41 9.02 -3.98
N ASN A 272 -21.64 9.55 -3.01
CA ASN A 272 -21.84 9.29 -1.57
C ASN A 272 -21.91 7.79 -1.20
N LEU A 273 -21.37 6.90 -2.04
CA LEU A 273 -21.29 5.46 -1.82
C LEU A 273 -19.90 4.98 -2.26
N PRO A 274 -19.33 3.97 -1.58
CA PRO A 274 -18.20 3.21 -2.11
C PRO A 274 -18.68 2.40 -3.31
N GLU A 275 -18.69 3.02 -4.49
CA GLU A 275 -18.77 2.28 -5.74
C GLU A 275 -17.42 1.61 -5.95
N ILE A 276 -17.41 0.27 -5.98
CA ILE A 276 -16.56 -0.36 -6.97
C ILE A 276 -17.21 0.02 -8.29
N ASP A 277 -16.75 1.11 -8.89
CA ASP A 277 -16.79 1.15 -10.34
C ASP A 277 -15.90 -0.01 -10.77
N VAL A 278 -16.56 -1.14 -11.02
CA VAL A 278 -16.05 -2.10 -11.98
C VAL A 278 -16.13 -1.29 -13.27
N ILE A 279 -15.13 -0.45 -13.53
CA ILE A 279 -14.94 0.19 -14.83
C ILE A 279 -14.49 -0.95 -15.75
N ILE A 280 -15.45 -1.79 -16.10
CA ILE A 280 -15.42 -2.65 -17.27
C ILE A 280 -16.44 -2.02 -18.19
N ASP A 281 -16.11 -0.85 -18.73
CA ASP A 281 -16.83 -0.41 -19.91
C ASP A 281 -15.97 0.57 -20.73
N ASP A 282 -15.85 0.27 -22.02
CA ASP A 282 -15.27 1.15 -23.03
C ASP A 282 -16.02 2.50 -23.08
N SER A 283 -17.23 2.59 -22.51
CA SER A 283 -18.04 3.80 -22.44
C SER A 283 -17.47 4.93 -21.56
N PHE A 284 -16.68 4.61 -20.52
CA PHE A 284 -15.99 5.66 -19.74
C PHE A 284 -14.79 6.25 -20.50
N LEU A 285 -14.27 5.52 -21.49
CA LEU A 285 -13.22 6.01 -22.39
C LEU A 285 -13.77 6.83 -23.56
N SER A 286 -15.05 6.70 -23.91
CA SER A 286 -15.67 7.47 -24.99
C SER A 286 -16.15 8.87 -24.57
N ASP A 287 -16.34 9.09 -23.26
CA ASP A 287 -16.88 10.36 -22.71
C ASP A 287 -15.81 11.22 -21.97
N LEU A 288 -14.52 10.89 -22.10
CA LEU A 288 -13.35 11.68 -21.65
C LEU A 288 -12.42 11.99 -22.82
#